data_AF-A0A9D5CVQ6-F1
#
_entry.id   AF-A0A9D5CVQ6-F1
#
_cell.length_a   1.000
_cell.length_b   1.000
_cell.length_c   1.000
_cell.angle_alpha   90.00
_cell.angle_beta   90.00
_cell.angle_gamma   90.00
#
_symmetry.space_group_name_H-M   'P 1'
#
loop_
_entity.id
_entity.type
_entity.pdbx_description
1 polymer ?
#
loop_
_entity_poly.entity_id
_entity_poly.type
_entity_poly.pdbx_seq_one_letter_code
_entity_poly.pdbx_strand_id
1 'polypeptide(L)'
;MGVGGFYRPSYRDGAKLHLQMMCLGKNWDPEAKYVEFRPTDGAKPPEIPEEVRKLVKGEIQASHDFLLHQNKDINVEDELPKMSPDICIVNFYNENGRLGLHQVPVGNSCIGQQNGGSVLTGVGDRNKSTTICDNASTEAEFLEKRMRDMESVSDL
;
A
#
# COMPACT_ATOMS: atom_id res chain seq x y z
N MET A 1 -10.66 7.28 20.01
CA MET A 1 -10.35 6.36 18.89
C MET A 1 -10.26 4.96 19.46
N GLY A 2 -10.72 3.93 18.73
CA GLY A 2 -10.72 2.55 19.21
C GLY A 2 -9.31 1.93 19.26
N VAL A 3 -9.15 0.83 19.99
CA VAL A 3 -7.91 0.04 20.05
C VAL A 3 -7.52 -0.39 18.62
N GLY A 4 -6.27 -0.17 18.23
CA GLY A 4 -5.79 -0.50 16.88
C GLY A 4 -6.30 0.42 15.76
N GLY A 5 -7.09 1.46 16.09
CA GLY A 5 -7.61 2.44 15.13
C GLY A 5 -6.59 3.50 14.73
N PHE A 6 -7.09 4.57 14.11
CA PHE A 6 -6.29 5.70 13.66
C PHE A 6 -5.41 6.28 14.78
N TYR A 7 -4.21 6.70 14.41
CA TYR A 7 -3.29 7.45 15.25
C TYR A 7 -2.47 8.41 14.38
N ARG A 8 -1.80 9.37 15.00
CA ARG A 8 -0.86 10.25 14.30
C ARG A 8 0.57 9.75 14.54
N PRO A 9 1.24 9.17 13.54
CA PRO A 9 2.58 8.63 13.70
C PRO A 9 3.59 9.70 14.08
N SER A 10 4.58 9.28 14.84
CA SER A 10 5.73 10.09 15.21
C SER A 10 7.02 9.34 14.95
N TYR A 11 8.04 10.08 14.54
CA TYR A 11 9.43 9.65 14.52
C TYR A 11 10.02 9.70 15.95
N ARG A 12 11.16 9.04 16.18
CA ARG A 12 11.95 9.02 17.43
C ARG A 12 12.37 10.41 17.88
N ASP A 13 12.61 11.32 16.95
CA ASP A 13 12.92 12.72 17.25
C ASP A 13 11.69 13.54 17.69
N GLY A 14 10.50 12.92 17.67
CA GLY A 14 9.23 13.53 18.06
C GLY A 14 8.50 14.24 16.92
N ALA A 15 9.07 14.33 15.72
CA ALA A 15 8.38 14.86 14.55
C ALA A 15 7.16 13.99 14.21
N LYS A 16 6.05 14.61 13.83
CA LYS A 16 4.78 13.90 13.57
C LYS A 16 4.39 14.02 12.11
N LEU A 17 3.96 12.90 11.51
CA LEU A 17 3.40 12.93 10.15
C LEU A 17 2.16 13.83 10.09
N HIS A 18 1.92 14.45 8.94
CA HIS A 18 0.74 15.30 8.71
C HIS A 18 -0.43 14.47 8.15
N LEU A 19 -0.69 13.32 8.76
CA LEU A 19 -1.81 12.44 8.46
C LEU A 19 -2.19 11.65 9.71
N GLN A 20 -3.38 11.05 9.71
CA GLN A 20 -3.72 9.95 10.61
C GLN A 20 -3.56 8.65 9.85
N MET A 21 -3.00 7.62 10.48
CA MET A 21 -2.92 6.29 9.88
C MET A 21 -3.48 5.23 10.80
N MET A 22 -3.91 4.12 10.22
CA MET A 22 -4.03 2.84 10.90
C MET A 22 -3.52 1.73 9.98
N CYS A 23 -3.22 0.58 10.59
CA CYS A 23 -2.86 -0.62 9.84
C CYS A 23 -3.93 -1.70 10.04
N LEU A 24 -4.03 -2.59 9.06
CA LEU A 24 -4.77 -3.83 9.11
C LEU A 24 -3.81 -4.97 8.74
N GLY A 25 -3.93 -6.13 9.39
CA GLY A 25 -2.96 -7.22 9.28
C GLY A 25 -1.74 -6.96 10.17
N LYS A 26 -0.58 -6.66 9.58
CA LYS A 26 0.62 -6.24 10.33
C LYS A 26 0.72 -4.72 10.45
N ASN A 27 1.41 -4.24 11.48
CA ASN A 27 1.64 -2.83 11.73
C ASN A 27 2.86 -2.34 10.93
N TRP A 28 2.71 -1.22 10.23
CA TRP A 28 3.84 -0.49 9.68
C TRP A 28 4.31 0.56 10.69
N ASP A 29 5.61 0.54 10.98
CA ASP A 29 6.27 1.57 11.77
C ASP A 29 7.13 2.42 10.81
N PRO A 30 7.12 3.77 10.93
CA PRO A 30 7.89 4.64 10.05
C PRO A 30 9.42 4.47 10.19
N GLU A 31 9.90 3.82 11.25
CA GLU A 31 11.32 3.64 11.55
C GLU A 31 11.73 2.18 11.79
N ALA A 32 10.84 1.36 12.37
CA ALA A 32 10.98 -0.09 12.41
C ALA A 32 10.22 -0.69 11.22
N LYS A 33 10.74 -1.76 10.61
CA LYS A 33 9.99 -2.50 9.58
C LYS A 33 8.69 -3.08 10.17
N TYR A 34 7.91 -3.78 9.36
CA TYR A 34 6.66 -4.42 9.76
C TYR A 34 6.75 -5.17 11.10
N VAL A 35 5.87 -4.84 12.04
CA VAL A 35 5.79 -5.40 13.39
C VAL A 35 4.37 -5.89 13.70
N GLU A 36 4.24 -6.86 14.60
CA GLU A 36 2.94 -7.43 15.00
C GLU A 36 2.10 -6.48 15.86
N PHE A 37 2.76 -5.64 16.67
CA PHE A 37 2.12 -4.71 17.59
C PHE A 37 2.67 -3.30 17.38
N ARG A 38 1.80 -2.30 17.47
CA ARG A 38 2.18 -0.91 17.29
C ARG A 38 3.05 -0.45 18.48
N PRO A 39 4.28 0.04 18.26
CA PRO A 39 5.19 0.33 19.36
C PRO A 39 4.74 1.45 20.31
N THR A 40 3.89 2.36 19.83
CA THR A 40 3.45 3.53 20.60
C THR A 40 2.45 3.20 21.71
N ASP A 41 1.62 2.18 21.53
CA ASP A 41 0.50 1.84 22.45
C ASP A 41 0.32 0.32 22.67
N GLY A 42 1.13 -0.52 22.02
CA GLY A 42 1.02 -1.97 22.08
C GLY A 42 -0.20 -2.55 21.37
N ALA A 43 -0.97 -1.75 20.62
CA ALA A 43 -2.17 -2.23 19.97
C ALA A 43 -1.85 -3.19 18.82
N LYS A 44 -2.58 -4.31 18.77
CA LYS A 44 -2.58 -5.20 17.61
C LYS A 44 -3.49 -4.61 16.51
N PRO A 45 -3.04 -4.53 15.25
CA PRO A 45 -3.90 -4.15 14.14
C PRO A 45 -5.09 -5.10 14.00
N PRO A 46 -6.27 -4.62 13.59
CA PRO A 46 -7.36 -5.49 13.14
C PRO A 46 -6.94 -6.31 11.92
N GLU A 47 -7.63 -7.41 11.64
CA GLU A 47 -7.40 -8.17 10.40
C GLU A 47 -7.85 -7.38 9.17
N ILE A 48 -7.26 -7.69 8.01
CA ILE A 48 -7.70 -7.13 6.72
C ILE A 48 -9.07 -7.73 6.37
N PRO A 49 -10.14 -6.90 6.21
CA PRO A 49 -11.46 -7.39 5.82
C PRO A 49 -11.42 -8.14 4.49
N GLU A 50 -12.25 -9.17 4.37
CA GLU A 50 -12.33 -10.00 3.17
C GLU A 50 -12.75 -9.20 1.93
N GLU A 51 -13.56 -8.14 2.13
CA GLU A 51 -13.96 -7.22 1.07
C GLU A 51 -12.75 -6.51 0.47
N VAL A 52 -11.79 -6.09 1.30
CA VAL A 52 -10.55 -5.45 0.83
C VAL A 52 -9.70 -6.44 0.03
N ARG A 53 -9.62 -7.70 0.49
CA ARG A 53 -8.91 -8.78 -0.22
C ARG A 53 -9.53 -9.06 -1.60
N LYS A 54 -10.85 -9.08 -1.68
CA LYS A 54 -11.59 -9.24 -2.94
C LYS A 54 -11.34 -8.10 -3.91
N LEU A 55 -11.33 -6.85 -3.42
CA LEU A 55 -11.01 -5.68 -4.24
C LEU A 55 -9.60 -5.79 -4.83
N VAL A 56 -8.60 -6.09 -3.99
CA VAL A 56 -7.20 -6.31 -4.42
C VAL A 56 -7.10 -7.36 -5.53
N LYS A 57 -7.76 -8.51 -5.32
CA LYS A 57 -7.78 -9.58 -6.32
C LYS A 57 -8.42 -9.14 -7.63
N GLY A 58 -9.50 -8.38 -7.56
CA GLY A 58 -10.18 -7.80 -8.72
C GLY A 58 -9.28 -6.83 -9.49
N GLU A 59 -8.58 -5.93 -8.80
CA GLU A 59 -7.69 -4.93 -9.41
C GLU A 59 -6.46 -5.57 -10.08
N ILE A 60 -5.89 -6.62 -9.49
CA ILE A 60 -4.80 -7.39 -10.12
C ILE A 60 -5.32 -8.04 -11.40
N GLN A 61 -6.47 -8.71 -11.34
CA GLN A 61 -7.04 -9.35 -12.53
C GLN A 61 -7.34 -8.33 -13.63
N ALA A 62 -7.95 -7.19 -13.29
CA ALA A 62 -8.21 -6.12 -14.24
C ALA A 62 -6.91 -5.51 -14.81
N SER A 63 -5.80 -5.58 -14.09
CA SER A 63 -4.47 -5.15 -14.57
C SER A 63 -3.84 -6.17 -15.49
N HIS A 64 -3.95 -7.46 -15.18
CA HIS A 64 -3.56 -8.55 -16.09
C HIS A 64 -4.31 -8.49 -17.39
N ASP A 65 -5.64 -8.33 -17.33
CA ASP A 65 -6.47 -8.22 -18.52
C ASP A 65 -6.03 -7.02 -19.37
N PHE A 66 -5.76 -5.87 -18.76
CA PHE A 66 -5.25 -4.69 -19.46
C PHE A 66 -3.89 -4.95 -20.14
N LEU A 67 -2.94 -5.58 -19.44
CA LEU A 67 -1.62 -5.90 -20.00
C LEU A 67 -1.73 -6.85 -21.21
N LEU A 68 -2.58 -7.88 -21.13
CA LEU A 68 -2.84 -8.80 -22.24
C LEU A 68 -3.48 -8.10 -23.46
N HIS A 69 -4.32 -7.09 -23.22
CA HIS A 69 -4.87 -6.27 -24.31
C HIS A 69 -3.80 -5.44 -25.02
N GLN A 70 -2.77 -4.97 -24.28
CA GLN A 70 -1.66 -4.19 -24.85
C GLN A 70 -0.65 -5.07 -25.59
N ASN A 71 -0.34 -6.25 -25.03
CA ASN A 71 0.59 -7.21 -25.61
C ASN A 71 0.14 -8.64 -25.26
N LYS A 72 -0.31 -9.40 -26.25
CA LYS A 72 -0.83 -10.77 -26.03
C LYS A 72 0.23 -11.78 -25.63
N ASP A 73 1.49 -11.50 -25.94
CA ASP A 73 2.62 -12.38 -25.66
C ASP A 73 3.30 -12.05 -24.31
N ILE A 74 2.77 -11.06 -23.57
CA ILE A 74 3.32 -10.66 -22.28
C ILE A 74 3.04 -11.72 -21.22
N ASN A 75 4.03 -11.99 -20.37
CA ASN A 75 3.79 -12.72 -19.13
C ASN A 75 3.31 -11.73 -18.07
N VAL A 76 1.99 -11.64 -17.88
CA VAL A 76 1.38 -10.71 -16.92
C VAL A 76 1.81 -10.95 -15.48
N GLU A 77 2.17 -12.18 -15.14
CA GLU A 77 2.66 -12.50 -13.80
C GLU A 77 4.12 -12.11 -13.61
N ASP A 78 4.92 -11.90 -14.66
CA ASP A 78 6.28 -11.33 -14.51
C ASP A 78 6.21 -9.81 -14.32
N GLU A 79 5.24 -9.15 -14.97
CA GLU A 79 5.03 -7.69 -14.87
C GLU A 79 4.32 -7.28 -13.58
N LEU A 80 3.29 -8.05 -13.19
CA LEU A 80 2.51 -7.85 -11.98
C LEU A 80 2.18 -9.19 -11.34
N PRO A 81 3.02 -9.72 -10.45
CA PRO A 81 2.65 -10.89 -9.67
C PRO A 81 1.31 -10.80 -8.95
N LYS A 82 0.71 -11.97 -8.77
CA LYS A 82 -0.42 -12.13 -7.86
C LYS A 82 0.04 -11.80 -6.44
N MET A 83 -0.87 -11.32 -5.61
CA MET A 83 -0.57 -10.98 -4.21
C MET A 83 -1.63 -11.53 -3.26
N SER A 84 -1.22 -11.81 -2.03
CA SER A 84 -2.07 -12.18 -0.91
C SER A 84 -1.75 -11.27 0.28
N PRO A 85 -2.35 -10.06 0.34
CA PRO A 85 -1.87 -9.01 1.23
C PRO A 85 -1.98 -9.41 2.70
N ASP A 86 -0.91 -9.17 3.45
CA ASP A 86 -0.86 -9.31 4.91
C ASP A 86 -0.72 -7.96 5.62
N ILE A 87 -0.60 -6.87 4.86
CA ILE A 87 -0.54 -5.48 5.34
C ILE A 87 -1.47 -4.60 4.52
N CYS A 88 -2.26 -3.78 5.21
CA CYS A 88 -2.96 -2.65 4.61
C CYS A 88 -2.80 -1.41 5.50
N ILE A 89 -2.26 -0.34 4.94
CA ILE A 89 -2.07 0.96 5.56
C ILE A 89 -3.19 1.87 5.08
N VAL A 90 -3.98 2.40 6.01
CA VAL A 90 -5.05 3.35 5.73
C VAL A 90 -4.60 4.72 6.21
N ASN A 91 -4.39 5.64 5.28
CA ASN A 91 -4.02 7.03 5.54
C ASN A 91 -5.22 7.95 5.36
N PHE A 92 -5.44 8.80 6.36
CA PHE A 92 -6.41 9.87 6.35
C PHE A 92 -5.69 11.22 6.42
N TYR A 93 -5.91 12.04 5.41
CA TYR A 93 -5.36 13.38 5.27
C TYR A 93 -6.45 14.40 5.61
N ASN A 94 -6.11 15.41 6.38
CA ASN A 94 -6.97 16.59 6.49
C ASN A 94 -6.60 17.61 5.41
N GLU A 95 -7.22 18.80 5.42
CA GLU A 95 -6.98 19.86 4.43
C GLU A 95 -5.51 20.28 4.31
N ASN A 96 -4.72 20.13 5.38
CA ASN A 96 -3.29 20.44 5.43
C ASN A 96 -2.41 19.18 5.41
N GLY A 97 -3.02 18.04 5.09
CA GLY A 97 -2.41 16.73 5.18
C GLY A 97 -1.37 16.55 4.08
N ARG A 98 -0.24 15.95 4.44
CA ARG A 98 0.84 15.68 3.49
C ARG A 98 1.65 14.48 3.93
N LEU A 99 2.12 13.74 2.94
CA LEU A 99 3.14 12.72 3.09
C LEU A 99 4.25 13.04 2.09
N GLY A 100 5.47 13.24 2.59
CA GLY A 100 6.61 13.48 1.72
C GLY A 100 6.92 12.25 0.86
N LEU A 101 7.73 12.45 -0.18
CA LEU A 101 8.28 11.36 -0.97
C LEU A 101 9.04 10.39 -0.05
N HIS A 102 8.68 9.12 -0.11
CA HIS A 102 9.30 8.05 0.66
C HIS A 102 9.26 6.75 -0.14
N GLN A 103 10.16 5.83 0.18
CA GLN A 103 10.10 4.47 -0.33
C GLN A 103 9.29 3.62 0.65
N VAL A 104 8.46 2.72 0.14
CA VAL A 104 7.82 1.67 0.95
C VAL A 104 8.79 0.49 0.96
N PRO A 105 9.47 0.20 2.09
CA PRO A 105 10.37 -0.93 2.14
C PRO A 105 9.57 -2.24 2.10
N VAL A 106 9.52 -2.88 0.94
CA VAL A 106 9.23 -4.32 0.80
C VAL A 106 10.49 -5.07 1.23
N GLY A 107 10.39 -6.08 2.12
CA GLY A 107 11.57 -6.71 2.75
C GLY A 107 12.55 -7.30 1.72
N ASN A 108 13.88 -7.34 1.88
CA ASN A 108 14.80 -7.07 2.99
C ASN A 108 16.00 -6.25 2.47
N SER A 109 16.47 -5.29 3.29
CA SER A 109 17.72 -4.53 3.10
C SER A 109 17.63 -3.44 2.04
N CYS A 110 17.59 -2.17 2.47
CA CYS A 110 17.88 -1.07 1.56
C CYS A 110 19.29 -1.30 1.00
N ILE A 111 19.39 -1.47 -0.33
CA ILE A 111 20.48 -1.15 -1.27
C ILE A 111 20.23 -1.98 -2.53
N GLY A 112 19.91 -1.31 -3.65
CA GLY A 112 19.90 -1.91 -4.98
C GLY A 112 18.54 -2.43 -5.44
N GLN A 113 18.16 -2.06 -6.66
CA GLN A 113 17.25 -2.82 -7.50
C GLN A 113 17.53 -4.33 -7.33
N GLN A 114 16.50 -5.11 -6.99
CA GLN A 114 16.29 -6.54 -7.30
C GLN A 114 15.41 -7.15 -6.19
N ASN A 115 14.27 -7.72 -6.60
CA ASN A 115 13.31 -8.53 -5.84
C ASN A 115 12.14 -7.73 -5.23
N GLY A 116 11.12 -7.51 -6.07
CA GLY A 116 9.92 -6.72 -5.78
C GLY A 116 8.89 -7.45 -4.89
N GLY A 117 8.04 -6.65 -4.24
CA GLY A 117 6.76 -7.05 -3.72
C GLY A 117 5.69 -6.12 -4.28
N SER A 118 4.51 -6.65 -4.59
CA SER A 118 3.43 -5.85 -5.17
C SER A 118 2.84 -4.86 -4.16
N VAL A 119 2.80 -3.58 -4.54
CA VAL A 119 2.15 -2.50 -3.78
C VAL A 119 0.96 -1.96 -4.57
N LEU A 120 -0.24 -2.17 -4.05
CA LEU A 120 -1.47 -1.55 -4.56
C LEU A 120 -1.78 -0.31 -3.75
N THR A 121 -1.85 0.85 -4.41
CA THR A 121 -2.32 2.08 -3.79
C THR A 121 -3.61 2.52 -4.46
N GLY A 122 -4.65 2.77 -3.66
CA GLY A 122 -5.90 3.36 -4.11
C GLY A 122 -6.18 4.63 -3.32
N VAL A 123 -6.61 5.68 -4.01
CA VAL A 123 -7.13 6.90 -3.38
C VAL A 123 -8.65 6.78 -3.36
N GLY A 124 -9.25 6.96 -2.18
CA GLY A 124 -10.71 7.01 -2.01
C GLY A 124 -11.23 8.42 -2.32
N ASP A 125 -12.07 8.98 -1.44
CA ASP A 125 -12.36 10.41 -1.45
C ASP A 125 -11.03 11.22 -1.42
N ARG A 126 -11.02 12.46 -1.94
CA ARG A 126 -9.85 13.38 -2.09
C ARG A 126 -8.82 13.43 -0.93
N ASN A 127 -9.16 12.91 0.23
CA ASN A 127 -8.45 12.98 1.49
C ASN A 127 -8.07 11.59 2.10
N LYS A 128 -8.31 10.48 1.40
CA LYS A 128 -8.01 9.11 1.91
C LYS A 128 -7.15 8.37 0.91
N SER A 129 -6.04 7.80 1.36
CA SER A 129 -5.23 6.87 0.57
C SER A 129 -5.09 5.56 1.32
N THR A 130 -5.17 4.46 0.58
CA THR A 130 -4.97 3.11 1.10
C THR A 130 -3.83 2.47 0.34
N THR A 131 -2.80 2.05 1.06
CA THR A 131 -1.66 1.31 0.51
C THR A 131 -1.74 -0.12 1.01
N ILE A 132 -1.72 -1.08 0.10
CA ILE A 132 -1.83 -2.50 0.39
C ILE A 132 -0.55 -3.17 -0.10
N CYS A 133 0.09 -3.92 0.80
CA CYS A 133 1.36 -4.57 0.55
C CYS A 133 1.24 -6.07 0.84
N ASP A 134 2.04 -6.84 0.14
CA ASP A 134 2.33 -8.23 0.47
C ASP A 134 3.78 -8.32 0.98
N ASN A 135 4.01 -9.00 2.10
CA ASN A 135 5.35 -9.39 2.54
C ASN A 135 5.90 -10.61 1.79
N ALA A 136 5.09 -11.31 1.00
CA ALA A 136 5.56 -12.41 0.18
C ALA A 136 6.60 -11.88 -0.82
N SER A 137 7.78 -12.49 -0.79
CA SER A 137 8.88 -12.25 -1.73
C SER A 137 8.49 -12.73 -3.12
N THR A 138 7.73 -11.92 -3.86
CA THR A 138 7.48 -12.12 -5.29
C THR A 138 7.14 -10.79 -5.94
N GLU A 139 7.81 -10.57 -7.08
CA GLU A 139 8.09 -9.33 -7.80
C GLU A 139 6.88 -8.39 -8.02
N ALA A 140 7.11 -7.11 -8.37
CA ALA A 140 6.23 -6.20 -9.13
C ALA A 140 6.56 -4.74 -8.83
N GLU A 141 6.77 -3.95 -9.88
CA GLU A 141 6.64 -2.48 -9.87
C GLU A 141 5.72 -2.11 -11.04
N PHE A 142 4.44 -1.75 -10.82
CA PHE A 142 3.62 -1.29 -11.96
C PHE A 142 2.45 -0.32 -11.69
N LEU A 143 2.05 -0.05 -10.44
CA LEU A 143 0.75 0.60 -10.20
C LEU A 143 0.74 2.14 -10.28
N GLU A 144 1.90 2.79 -10.19
CA GLU A 144 2.01 4.25 -10.33
C GLU A 144 1.68 4.76 -11.74
N LYS A 145 1.86 3.92 -12.78
CA LYS A 145 1.62 4.29 -14.18
C LYS A 145 0.12 4.30 -14.50
N ARG A 146 -0.62 3.31 -13.99
CA ARG A 146 -2.07 3.17 -14.25
C ARG A 146 -2.92 4.28 -13.63
N MET A 147 -2.52 4.85 -12.49
CA MET A 147 -3.25 5.97 -11.87
C MET A 147 -3.14 7.27 -12.68
N ARG A 148 -1.97 7.54 -13.28
CA ARG A 148 -1.79 8.69 -14.19
C ARG A 148 -2.60 8.53 -15.48
N ASP A 149 -2.66 7.31 -16.00
CA ASP A 149 -3.37 7.06 -17.26
C ASP A 149 -4.89 7.09 -17.08
N MET A 150 -5.44 6.70 -15.92
CA MET A 150 -6.89 6.80 -15.64
C MET A 150 -7.38 8.24 -15.45
N GLU A 151 -6.58 9.15 -14.88
CA GLU A 151 -6.92 10.58 -14.81
C GLU A 151 -6.97 11.23 -16.20
N SER A 152 -6.22 10.70 -17.18
CA SER A 152 -6.23 11.21 -18.56
C SER A 152 -7.46 10.78 -19.38
N VAL A 153 -8.21 9.77 -18.92
CA VAL A 153 -9.40 9.23 -19.61
C VAL A 153 -10.71 9.82 -19.08
N SER A 154 -10.68 10.51 -17.93
CA SER A 154 -11.85 11.23 -17.39
C SER A 154 -12.10 12.61 -18.01
N ASP A 155 -11.26 13.06 -18.94
CA ASP A 155 -11.36 14.35 -19.65
C ASP A 155 -11.86 14.21 -21.12
N LEU A 156 -12.58 13.13 -21.45
CA LEU A 156 -13.28 12.95 -22.74
C LEU A 156 -14.77 12.61 -22.58
#